data_AF-A0A7Y6YQU2-F1
#
_entry.id   AF-A0A7Y6YQU2-F1
#
_cell.length_a   1.000
_cell.length_b   1.000
_cell.length_c   1.000
_cell.angle_alpha   90.00
_cell.angle_beta   90.00
_cell.angle_gamma   90.00
#
_symmetry.space_group_name_H-M   'P 1'
#
loop_
_entity.id
_entity.type
_entity.pdbx_description
1 polymer ?
#
loop_
_entity_poly.entity_id
_entity_poly.type
_entity_poly.pdbx_seq_one_letter_code
_entity_poly.pdbx_strand_id
1 'polypeptide(L)'
;MSIKQPFTDLEIKTSDEGFYKGHSVEIALLSKGIMVALVLWALVWPANATGVLGSLNWRILEDFNAFYIIIVGFFAFFLFVVAALPQTGKRIMGGPGQGKEFSDFSWFSMMFGAGLGVGLMVFATAEPLGLWGSNPVVLAQEVTANTEEAVQSGFRYTFLHYGFHAWAIYVVTGLSLAYYAYTRDMPLTIRTALTPLFGRLMNGFAGHVVDVLGVVATILGVSVTIGFGVSQFVDGVYAITGMEWMMDMSGDAPAPGTVGLLAGLFAIMGLSIISAVSGVGRGVKYLSNLNLVLSLILLLTFVVFGSFMFAMTTYASAFVDYILHFTSLSFGAYGPQSPADFAAALPAEAAPYADALRGGATNAWGSFDGFKSGLEGEAAALSDDVLAATYAAGEAQRQFGWQAGWTTFYWAWWIAFSPFVGLFLARISRGRSVR
;
A
#
# COMPACT_ATOMS: atom_id res chain seq x y z
N MET A 1 36.23 22.55 5.01
CA MET A 1 36.20 21.19 5.58
C MET A 1 36.38 20.22 4.42
N SER A 2 37.40 19.36 4.42
CA SER A 2 37.49 18.32 3.39
C SER A 2 36.34 17.34 3.60
N ILE A 3 35.58 17.07 2.54
CA ILE A 3 34.53 16.07 2.56
C ILE A 3 35.25 14.73 2.77
N LYS A 4 35.06 14.09 3.93
CA LYS A 4 35.59 12.74 4.17
C LYS A 4 35.16 11.84 3.02
N GLN A 5 36.08 11.03 2.51
CA GLN A 5 35.70 10.09 1.44
C GLN A 5 34.57 9.18 1.93
N PRO A 6 33.51 9.00 1.12
CA PRO A 6 32.38 8.17 1.51
C PRO A 6 32.84 6.73 1.68
N PHE A 7 32.34 6.04 2.71
CA PHE A 7 32.64 4.63 2.93
C PHE A 7 31.96 3.77 1.86
N THR A 8 32.75 2.99 1.13
CA THR A 8 32.31 2.13 0.01
C THR A 8 32.61 0.64 0.21
N ASP A 9 33.41 0.29 1.23
CA ASP A 9 33.90 -1.08 1.46
C ASP A 9 32.85 -1.94 2.17
N LEU A 10 31.71 -2.16 1.50
CA LEU A 10 30.62 -2.98 2.01
C LEU A 10 30.91 -4.46 1.72
N GLU A 11 31.17 -5.25 2.76
CA GLU A 11 31.45 -6.68 2.65
C GLU A 11 30.24 -7.50 3.14
N ILE A 12 29.69 -8.33 2.26
CA ILE A 12 28.59 -9.24 2.58
C ILE A 12 29.10 -10.67 2.39
N LYS A 13 29.17 -11.43 3.49
CA LYS A 13 29.61 -12.83 3.45
C LYS A 13 28.56 -13.68 2.74
N THR A 14 28.99 -14.40 1.71
CA THR A 14 28.15 -15.35 0.97
C THR A 14 28.73 -16.75 1.08
N SER A 15 27.89 -17.78 0.99
CA SER A 15 28.38 -19.15 0.88
C SER A 15 28.99 -19.38 -0.50
N ASP A 16 30.15 -20.02 -0.57
CA ASP A 16 30.80 -20.36 -1.84
C ASP A 16 30.29 -21.69 -2.43
N GLU A 17 29.58 -22.48 -1.62
CA GLU A 17 29.14 -23.84 -1.93
C GLU A 17 27.81 -24.22 -1.25
N GLY A 18 27.25 -25.36 -1.67
CA GLY A 18 26.00 -25.92 -1.14
C GLY A 18 24.72 -25.19 -1.61
N PHE A 19 23.61 -25.46 -0.92
CA PHE A 19 22.28 -24.93 -1.24
C PHE A 19 22.21 -23.39 -1.23
N TYR A 20 23.04 -22.75 -0.40
CA TYR A 20 23.09 -21.29 -0.25
C TYR A 20 24.20 -20.62 -1.07
N LYS A 21 24.79 -21.31 -2.06
CA LYS A 21 25.85 -20.75 -2.89
C LYS A 21 25.46 -19.38 -3.48
N GLY A 22 26.29 -18.37 -3.28
CA GLY A 22 26.05 -16.98 -3.73
C GLY A 22 25.08 -16.18 -2.84
N HIS A 23 24.65 -16.73 -1.70
CA HIS A 23 23.74 -16.07 -0.76
C HIS A 23 24.33 -16.04 0.65
N SER A 24 23.97 -15.02 1.45
CA SER A 24 24.29 -14.99 2.88
C SER A 24 23.42 -16.00 3.63
N VAL A 25 24.07 -16.94 4.29
CA VAL A 25 23.42 -18.00 5.06
C VAL A 25 22.69 -17.41 6.27
N GLU A 26 23.32 -16.44 6.95
CA GLU A 26 22.78 -15.81 8.15
C GLU A 26 21.48 -15.08 7.84
N ILE A 27 21.46 -14.25 6.81
CA ILE A 27 20.26 -13.49 6.40
C ILE A 27 19.16 -14.46 5.96
N ALA A 28 19.51 -15.48 5.17
CA ALA A 28 18.55 -16.45 4.67
C ALA A 28 17.90 -17.27 5.81
N LEU A 29 18.70 -17.78 6.74
CA LEU A 29 18.20 -18.58 7.86
C LEU A 29 17.40 -17.75 8.86
N LEU A 30 17.84 -16.54 9.20
CA LEU A 30 17.10 -15.65 10.10
C LEU A 30 15.75 -15.27 9.50
N SER A 31 15.72 -14.85 8.23
CA SER A 31 14.48 -14.49 7.55
C SER A 31 13.51 -15.66 7.46
N LYS A 32 14.00 -16.86 7.09
CA LYS A 32 13.19 -18.09 7.07
C LYS A 32 12.67 -18.45 8.45
N GLY A 33 13.50 -18.36 9.48
CA GLY A 33 13.13 -18.65 10.87
C GLY A 33 12.01 -17.75 11.35
N ILE A 34 12.11 -16.44 11.12
CA ILE A 34 11.07 -15.46 11.47
C ILE A 34 9.76 -15.79 10.74
N MET A 35 9.81 -16.00 9.43
CA MET A 35 8.60 -16.29 8.64
C MET A 35 7.93 -17.61 9.06
N VAL A 36 8.72 -18.67 9.26
CA VAL A 36 8.19 -19.96 9.71
C VAL A 36 7.58 -19.84 11.10
N ALA A 37 8.22 -19.13 12.04
CA ALA A 37 7.67 -18.91 13.37
C ALA A 37 6.35 -18.13 13.33
N LEU A 38 6.25 -17.07 12.52
CA LEU A 38 5.02 -16.29 12.35
C LEU A 38 3.89 -17.14 11.76
N VAL A 39 4.17 -17.91 10.71
CA VAL A 39 3.19 -18.78 10.06
C VAL A 39 2.73 -19.89 11.01
N LEU A 40 3.65 -20.54 11.72
CA LEU A 40 3.31 -21.57 12.71
C LEU A 40 2.47 -21.01 13.86
N TRP A 41 2.81 -19.82 14.36
CA TRP A 41 2.01 -19.16 15.41
C TRP A 41 0.58 -18.88 14.93
N ALA A 42 0.42 -18.31 13.74
CA ALA A 42 -0.89 -18.03 13.15
C ALA A 42 -1.69 -19.31 12.84
N LEU A 43 -1.03 -20.41 12.48
CA LEU A 43 -1.66 -21.70 12.19
C LEU A 43 -2.11 -22.43 13.46
N VAL A 44 -1.28 -22.43 14.51
CA VAL A 44 -1.56 -23.19 15.74
C VAL A 44 -2.54 -22.45 16.66
N TRP A 45 -2.45 -21.12 16.72
CA TRP A 45 -3.32 -20.29 17.57
C TRP A 45 -3.95 -19.12 16.81
N PRO A 46 -4.84 -19.38 15.83
CA PRO A 46 -5.38 -18.35 14.94
C PRO A 46 -6.11 -17.23 15.69
N ALA A 47 -6.95 -17.55 16.66
CA ALA A 47 -7.69 -16.54 17.43
C ALA A 47 -6.75 -15.61 18.24
N ASN A 48 -5.69 -16.18 18.83
CA ASN A 48 -4.69 -15.40 19.55
C ASN A 48 -3.89 -14.51 18.59
N ALA A 49 -3.43 -15.08 17.46
CA ALA A 49 -2.68 -14.34 16.46
C ALA A 49 -3.48 -13.17 15.89
N THR A 50 -4.75 -13.38 15.53
CA THR A 50 -5.64 -12.32 15.06
C THR A 50 -5.85 -11.24 16.12
N GLY A 51 -6.07 -11.61 17.38
CA GLY A 51 -6.23 -10.63 18.47
C GLY A 51 -4.98 -9.80 18.72
N VAL A 52 -3.80 -10.43 18.76
CA VAL A 52 -2.52 -9.74 19.00
C VAL A 52 -2.14 -8.86 17.82
N LEU A 53 -2.20 -9.38 16.58
CA LEU A 53 -1.88 -8.63 15.37
C LEU A 53 -2.87 -7.48 15.15
N GLY A 54 -4.15 -7.69 15.40
CA GLY A 54 -5.17 -6.65 15.33
C GLY A 54 -4.93 -5.53 16.33
N SER A 55 -4.63 -5.87 17.59
CA SER A 55 -4.28 -4.87 18.61
C SER A 55 -3.01 -4.10 18.28
N LEU A 56 -1.98 -4.78 17.77
CA LEU A 56 -0.74 -4.13 17.35
C LEU A 56 -0.98 -3.20 16.16
N ASN A 57 -1.76 -3.65 15.17
CA ASN A 57 -2.13 -2.83 14.01
C ASN A 57 -2.83 -1.54 14.47
N TRP A 58 -3.86 -1.65 15.31
CA TRP A 58 -4.57 -0.47 15.80
C TRP A 58 -3.69 0.50 16.57
N ARG A 59 -2.82 0.01 17.47
CA ARG A 59 -1.86 0.87 18.19
C ARG A 59 -0.91 1.61 17.25
N ILE A 60 -0.39 0.93 16.23
CA ILE A 60 0.48 1.56 15.23
C ILE A 60 -0.29 2.64 14.48
N LEU A 61 -1.54 2.37 14.10
CA LEU A 61 -2.38 3.36 13.43
C LEU A 61 -2.65 4.58 14.33
N GLU A 62 -2.97 4.37 15.61
CA GLU A 62 -3.22 5.45 16.58
C GLU A 62 -2.00 6.35 16.79
N ASP A 63 -0.82 5.76 16.99
CA ASP A 63 0.38 6.51 17.34
C ASP A 63 1.12 7.06 16.10
N PHE A 64 1.10 6.33 14.97
CA PHE A 64 1.94 6.63 13.81
C PHE A 64 1.19 7.13 12.58
N ASN A 65 -0.15 7.28 12.61
CA ASN A 65 -0.90 7.83 11.46
C ASN A 65 -0.28 9.14 10.94
N ALA A 66 -0.07 10.11 11.83
CA ALA A 66 0.52 11.40 11.45
C ALA A 66 1.93 11.26 10.86
N PHE A 67 2.74 10.35 11.41
CA PHE A 67 4.06 10.05 10.87
C PHE A 67 3.97 9.53 9.43
N TYR A 68 3.10 8.57 9.16
CA TYR A 68 2.92 8.00 7.82
C TYR A 68 2.45 9.04 6.79
N ILE A 69 1.48 9.89 7.14
CA ILE A 69 1.01 10.95 6.24
C ILE A 69 2.15 11.91 5.89
N ILE A 70 2.81 12.46 6.92
CA ILE A 70 3.83 13.48 6.74
C ILE A 70 5.08 12.93 6.04
N ILE A 71 5.52 11.71 6.36
CA ILE A 71 6.74 11.15 5.77
C ILE A 71 6.57 10.85 4.28
N VAL A 72 5.39 10.38 3.85
CA VAL A 72 5.11 10.12 2.44
C VAL A 72 4.98 11.43 1.66
N GLY A 73 4.32 12.44 2.24
CA GLY A 73 4.35 13.81 1.70
C GLY A 73 5.77 14.33 1.54
N PHE A 74 6.60 14.16 2.57
CA PHE A 74 8.02 14.53 2.53
C PHE A 74 8.78 13.80 1.42
N PHE A 75 8.58 12.50 1.21
CA PHE A 75 9.21 11.76 0.10
C PHE A 75 8.88 12.36 -1.26
N ALA A 76 7.61 12.70 -1.51
CA ALA A 76 7.20 13.28 -2.79
C ALA A 76 7.86 14.66 -3.01
N PHE A 77 7.77 15.55 -2.02
CA PHE A 77 8.40 16.88 -2.11
C PHE A 77 9.92 16.81 -2.21
N PHE A 78 10.56 15.91 -1.46
CA PHE A 78 11.99 15.65 -1.55
C PHE A 78 12.40 15.29 -2.98
N LEU A 79 11.66 14.38 -3.63
CA LEU A 79 11.93 13.99 -5.01
C LEU A 79 11.72 15.13 -6.00
N PHE A 80 10.67 15.94 -5.84
CA PHE A 80 10.46 17.11 -6.69
C PHE A 80 11.63 18.10 -6.59
N VAL A 81 12.12 18.37 -5.38
CA VAL A 81 13.29 19.23 -5.16
C VAL A 81 14.54 18.61 -5.81
N VAL A 82 14.78 17.32 -5.60
CA VAL A 82 15.94 16.60 -6.17
C VAL A 82 15.91 16.59 -7.70
N ALA A 83 14.74 16.45 -8.33
CA ALA A 83 14.58 16.46 -9.78
C ALA A 83 14.71 17.87 -10.38
N ALA A 84 14.20 18.89 -9.67
CA ALA A 84 14.24 20.28 -10.10
C ALA A 84 15.65 20.87 -10.03
N LEU A 85 16.38 20.59 -8.95
CA LEU A 85 17.74 21.11 -8.74
C LEU A 85 18.69 20.58 -9.82
N PRO A 86 19.34 21.43 -10.64
CA PRO A 86 20.20 20.97 -11.73
C PRO A 86 21.41 20.15 -11.28
N GLN A 87 21.91 20.41 -10.06
CA GLN A 87 23.09 19.75 -9.50
C GLN A 87 22.82 18.27 -9.19
N THR A 88 21.61 17.95 -8.72
CA THR A 88 21.18 16.59 -8.42
C THR A 88 20.50 15.95 -9.63
N GLY A 89 19.54 16.65 -10.25
CA GLY A 89 18.72 16.11 -11.33
C GLY A 89 19.50 15.73 -12.60
N LYS A 90 20.60 16.44 -12.94
CA LYS A 90 21.43 16.10 -14.12
C LYS A 90 22.43 14.97 -13.85
N ARG A 91 22.56 14.52 -12.61
CA ARG A 91 23.56 13.52 -12.25
C ARG A 91 23.17 12.18 -12.85
N ILE A 92 24.13 11.50 -13.47
CA ILE A 92 23.92 10.17 -14.06
C ILE A 92 24.19 9.09 -13.00
N MET A 93 23.27 8.14 -12.89
CA MET A 93 23.39 6.95 -12.05
C MET A 93 24.24 5.89 -12.75
N GLY A 94 25.53 6.16 -12.86
CA GLY A 94 26.51 5.29 -13.50
C GLY A 94 27.92 5.84 -13.38
N GLY A 95 28.89 5.06 -13.86
CA GLY A 95 30.27 5.53 -14.01
C GLY A 95 30.42 6.60 -15.10
N PRO A 96 31.54 7.35 -15.14
CA PRO A 96 31.80 8.33 -16.18
C PRO A 96 31.68 7.73 -17.59
N GLY A 97 30.87 8.35 -18.46
CA GLY A 97 30.68 7.90 -19.84
C GLY A 97 29.76 6.68 -20.03
N GLN A 98 29.17 6.12 -18.96
CA GLN A 98 28.16 5.07 -19.11
C GLN A 98 26.84 5.65 -19.64
N GLY A 99 26.37 5.10 -20.76
CA GLY A 99 25.06 5.39 -21.33
C GLY A 99 23.94 4.58 -20.68
N LYS A 100 22.71 4.82 -21.13
CA LYS A 100 21.51 4.08 -20.69
C LYS A 100 21.62 2.61 -21.11
N GLU A 101 21.34 1.69 -20.18
CA GLU A 101 21.30 0.26 -20.47
C GLU A 101 20.09 -0.12 -21.36
N PHE A 102 18.94 0.52 -21.09
CA PHE A 102 17.70 0.33 -21.83
C PHE A 102 17.26 1.62 -22.52
N SER A 103 16.65 1.50 -23.70
CA SER A 103 16.01 2.64 -24.37
C SER A 103 14.89 3.23 -23.51
N ASP A 104 14.53 4.49 -23.76
CA ASP A 104 13.47 5.17 -23.00
C ASP A 104 12.12 4.47 -23.12
N PHE A 105 11.79 3.97 -24.30
CA PHE A 105 10.58 3.17 -24.52
C PHE A 105 10.62 1.85 -23.74
N SER A 106 11.72 1.08 -23.86
CA SER A 106 11.84 -0.20 -23.15
C SER A 106 11.79 -0.03 -21.63
N TRP A 107 12.40 1.02 -21.11
CA TRP A 107 12.38 1.35 -19.69
C TRP A 107 10.97 1.69 -19.20
N PHE A 108 10.26 2.55 -19.92
CA PHE A 108 8.88 2.90 -19.60
C PHE A 108 7.96 1.67 -19.64
N SER A 109 8.09 0.82 -20.66
CA SER A 109 7.31 -0.43 -20.77
C SER A 109 7.58 -1.39 -19.59
N MET A 110 8.82 -1.48 -19.12
CA MET A 110 9.15 -2.31 -17.95
C MET A 110 8.52 -1.77 -16.66
N MET A 111 8.47 -0.44 -16.48
CA MET A 111 7.76 0.16 -15.34
C MET A 111 6.26 -0.11 -15.39
N PHE A 112 5.64 0.04 -16.56
CA PHE A 112 4.22 -0.26 -16.76
C PHE A 112 3.92 -1.74 -16.46
N GLY A 113 4.74 -2.66 -16.98
CA GLY A 113 4.60 -4.09 -16.71
C GLY A 113 4.76 -4.46 -15.24
N ALA A 114 5.65 -3.80 -14.51
CA ALA A 114 5.84 -4.04 -13.08
C ALA A 114 4.71 -3.45 -12.20
N GLY A 115 4.01 -2.41 -12.68
CA GLY A 115 2.88 -1.81 -11.97
C GLY A 115 1.56 -2.58 -12.09
N LEU A 116 1.41 -3.43 -13.11
CA LEU A 116 0.22 -4.27 -13.33
C LEU A 116 0.25 -5.53 -12.43
N GLY A 117 -0.09 -5.35 -11.15
CA GLY A 117 -0.21 -6.43 -10.17
C GLY A 117 -1.66 -6.79 -9.82
N VAL A 118 -1.83 -7.92 -9.14
CA VAL A 118 -3.13 -8.37 -8.60
C VAL A 118 -3.76 -7.31 -7.70
N GLY A 119 -2.96 -6.61 -6.88
CA GLY A 119 -3.47 -5.56 -6.00
C GLY A 119 -4.19 -4.44 -6.76
N LEU A 120 -3.71 -4.08 -7.97
CA LEU A 120 -4.38 -3.11 -8.82
C LEU A 120 -5.74 -3.64 -9.30
N MET A 121 -5.84 -4.92 -9.68
CA MET A 121 -7.11 -5.48 -10.20
C MET A 121 -8.22 -5.56 -9.16
N VAL A 122 -7.89 -5.74 -7.88
CA VAL A 122 -8.87 -5.77 -6.79
C VAL A 122 -9.32 -4.35 -6.42
N PHE A 123 -8.35 -3.48 -6.12
CA PHE A 123 -8.66 -2.17 -5.59
C PHE A 123 -9.03 -1.13 -6.66
N ALA A 124 -8.71 -1.35 -7.95
CA ALA A 124 -9.13 -0.44 -9.02
C ALA A 124 -10.65 -0.27 -9.11
N THR A 125 -11.43 -1.24 -8.67
CA THR A 125 -12.89 -1.15 -8.58
C THR A 125 -13.36 -0.93 -7.15
N ALA A 126 -12.82 -1.70 -6.20
CA ALA A 126 -13.31 -1.68 -4.82
C ALA A 126 -13.05 -0.35 -4.10
N GLU A 127 -11.88 0.26 -4.31
CA GLU A 127 -11.55 1.50 -3.60
C GLU A 127 -12.36 2.70 -4.09
N PRO A 128 -12.44 3.03 -5.40
CA PRO A 128 -13.25 4.17 -5.82
C PRO A 128 -14.71 4.08 -5.36
N LEU A 129 -15.29 2.87 -5.35
CA LEU A 129 -16.63 2.63 -4.80
C LEU A 129 -16.69 2.85 -3.28
N GLY A 130 -15.71 2.33 -2.52
CA GLY A 130 -15.62 2.57 -1.09
C GLY A 130 -15.47 4.05 -0.75
N LEU A 131 -14.64 4.77 -1.52
CA LEU A 131 -14.37 6.19 -1.35
C LEU A 131 -15.53 7.09 -1.76
N TRP A 132 -16.35 6.64 -2.70
CA TRP A 132 -17.60 7.30 -3.07
C TRP A 132 -18.62 7.28 -1.93
N GLY A 133 -18.62 6.21 -1.12
CA GLY A 133 -19.46 6.08 0.07
C GLY A 133 -18.85 6.70 1.33
N SER A 134 -17.53 6.69 1.49
CA SER A 134 -16.85 7.26 2.65
C SER A 134 -15.47 7.82 2.30
N ASN A 135 -15.32 9.13 2.46
CA ASN A 135 -14.05 9.85 2.37
C ASN A 135 -14.09 11.08 3.30
N PRO A 136 -12.95 11.74 3.61
CA PRO A 136 -12.92 12.83 4.59
C PRO A 136 -13.89 13.99 4.30
N VAL A 137 -14.17 14.29 3.03
CA VAL A 137 -15.13 15.33 2.63
C VAL A 137 -16.56 14.88 2.94
N VAL A 138 -16.87 13.60 2.71
CA VAL A 138 -18.16 12.99 3.07
C VAL A 138 -18.31 12.91 4.60
N LEU A 139 -17.25 12.54 5.31
CA LEU A 139 -17.25 12.41 6.78
C LEU A 139 -17.38 13.75 7.51
N ALA A 140 -16.89 14.83 6.88
CA ALA A 140 -17.10 16.22 7.27
C ALA A 140 -18.51 16.74 6.94
N GLN A 141 -19.36 15.93 6.30
CA GLN A 141 -20.70 16.30 5.85
C GLN A 141 -20.72 17.46 4.83
N GLU A 142 -19.60 17.73 4.15
CA GLU A 142 -19.52 18.72 3.07
C GLU A 142 -20.21 18.22 1.80
N VAL A 143 -20.21 16.90 1.58
CA VAL A 143 -20.84 16.23 0.44
C VAL A 143 -21.58 14.98 0.91
N THR A 144 -22.70 14.66 0.29
CA THR A 144 -23.50 13.48 0.63
C THR A 144 -22.88 12.21 0.04
N ALA A 145 -22.74 11.16 0.85
CA ALA A 145 -22.24 9.85 0.43
C ALA A 145 -23.04 9.28 -0.76
N ASN A 146 -22.36 8.55 -1.65
CA ASN A 146 -23.00 7.86 -2.77
C ASN A 146 -23.81 8.77 -3.72
N THR A 147 -23.38 10.03 -3.88
CA THR A 147 -24.00 10.99 -4.81
C THR A 147 -23.04 11.38 -5.93
N GLU A 148 -23.56 11.99 -7.01
CA GLU A 148 -22.72 12.48 -8.12
C GLU A 148 -21.62 13.44 -7.65
N GLU A 149 -21.95 14.31 -6.68
CA GLU A 149 -21.01 15.28 -6.09
C GLU A 149 -19.83 14.60 -5.38
N ALA A 150 -20.03 13.41 -4.81
CA ALA A 150 -18.99 12.65 -4.11
C ALA A 150 -18.00 11.95 -5.06
N VAL A 151 -18.29 11.88 -6.36
CA VAL A 151 -17.42 11.19 -7.32
C VAL A 151 -16.04 11.87 -7.39
N GLN A 152 -16.01 13.19 -7.41
CA GLN A 152 -14.75 13.94 -7.52
C GLN A 152 -13.86 13.72 -6.29
N SER A 153 -14.42 13.85 -5.08
CA SER A 153 -13.67 13.61 -3.84
C SER A 153 -13.27 12.14 -3.70
N GLY A 154 -14.10 11.19 -4.14
CA GLY A 154 -13.73 9.78 -4.19
C GLY A 154 -12.45 9.53 -5.00
N PHE A 155 -12.39 10.03 -6.23
CA PHE A 155 -11.20 9.88 -7.06
C PHE A 155 -10.00 10.73 -6.59
N ARG A 156 -10.20 11.85 -5.89
CA ARG A 156 -9.11 12.61 -5.24
C ARG A 156 -8.27 11.69 -4.35
N TYR A 157 -8.93 10.90 -3.50
CA TYR A 157 -8.24 9.98 -2.59
C TYR A 157 -7.74 8.72 -3.29
N THR A 158 -8.39 8.26 -4.37
CA THR A 158 -7.79 7.22 -5.24
C THR A 158 -6.45 7.68 -5.84
N PHE A 159 -6.39 8.93 -6.33
CA PHE A 159 -5.14 9.52 -6.81
C PHE A 159 -4.11 9.73 -5.70
N LEU A 160 -4.55 10.00 -4.47
CA LEU A 160 -3.66 9.99 -3.33
C LEU A 160 -2.99 8.62 -3.18
N HIS A 161 -3.77 7.54 -3.11
CA HIS A 161 -3.26 6.22 -2.78
C HIS A 161 -2.49 5.52 -3.91
N TYR A 162 -2.70 5.88 -5.18
CA TYR A 162 -2.03 5.27 -6.34
C TYR A 162 -1.20 6.23 -7.20
N GLY A 163 -1.27 7.54 -6.93
CA GLY A 163 -0.55 8.56 -7.69
C GLY A 163 0.85 8.82 -7.16
N PHE A 164 1.30 10.08 -7.27
CA PHE A 164 2.68 10.46 -6.93
C PHE A 164 3.13 10.07 -5.52
N HIS A 165 2.25 10.11 -4.52
CA HIS A 165 2.62 9.76 -3.14
C HIS A 165 3.08 8.29 -3.01
N ALA A 166 2.33 7.35 -3.59
CA ALA A 166 2.69 5.93 -3.59
C ALA A 166 4.00 5.69 -4.34
N TRP A 167 4.14 6.26 -5.54
CA TRP A 167 5.34 6.10 -6.34
C TRP A 167 6.56 6.80 -5.74
N ALA A 168 6.38 7.87 -4.97
CA ALA A 168 7.48 8.54 -4.29
C ALA A 168 8.23 7.61 -3.33
N ILE A 169 7.52 6.72 -2.62
CA ILE A 169 8.11 5.72 -1.73
C ILE A 169 9.08 4.80 -2.51
N TYR A 170 8.64 4.33 -3.68
CA TYR A 170 9.45 3.47 -4.55
C TYR A 170 10.62 4.21 -5.18
N VAL A 171 10.40 5.43 -5.65
CA VAL A 171 11.43 6.24 -6.29
C VAL A 171 12.50 6.65 -5.29
N VAL A 172 12.16 7.04 -4.05
CA VAL A 172 13.16 7.33 -2.99
C VAL A 172 14.05 6.12 -2.74
N THR A 173 13.44 4.93 -2.59
CA THR A 173 14.17 3.69 -2.34
C THR A 173 15.04 3.30 -3.54
N GLY A 174 14.46 3.29 -4.74
CA GLY A 174 15.15 2.92 -5.97
C GLY A 174 16.27 3.89 -6.36
N LEU A 175 16.04 5.19 -6.22
CA LEU A 175 17.05 6.23 -6.46
C LEU A 175 18.24 6.07 -5.50
N SER A 176 17.96 5.82 -4.22
CA SER A 176 19.01 5.59 -3.22
C SER A 176 19.85 4.36 -3.60
N LEU A 177 19.22 3.23 -3.92
CA LEU A 177 19.91 2.01 -4.32
C LEU A 177 20.71 2.19 -5.62
N ALA A 178 20.09 2.75 -6.65
CA ALA A 178 20.71 2.96 -7.96
C ALA A 178 21.94 3.86 -7.87
N TYR A 179 21.85 4.94 -7.10
CA TYR A 179 22.95 5.88 -6.93
C TYR A 179 24.17 5.21 -6.29
N TYR A 180 24.01 4.49 -5.19
CA TYR A 180 25.15 3.83 -4.55
C TYR A 180 25.67 2.64 -5.36
N ALA A 181 24.79 1.83 -5.94
CA ALA A 181 25.22 0.68 -6.72
C ALA A 181 25.97 1.08 -8.00
N TYR A 182 25.46 2.05 -8.76
CA TYR A 182 26.03 2.35 -10.09
C TYR A 182 27.01 3.51 -10.10
N THR A 183 26.89 4.48 -9.19
CA THR A 183 27.85 5.60 -9.11
C THR A 183 29.00 5.29 -8.16
N ARG A 184 28.85 4.36 -7.20
CA ARG A 184 29.89 4.00 -6.24
C ARG A 184 30.30 2.53 -6.24
N ASP A 185 29.83 1.76 -7.23
CA ASP A 185 30.20 0.35 -7.41
C ASP A 185 29.97 -0.51 -6.16
N MET A 186 28.86 -0.24 -5.46
CA MET A 186 28.49 -0.95 -4.24
C MET A 186 27.51 -2.09 -4.54
N PRO A 187 27.44 -3.13 -3.68
CA PRO A 187 26.45 -4.19 -3.83
C PRO A 187 25.02 -3.64 -3.86
N LEU A 188 24.18 -4.18 -4.74
CA LEU A 188 22.78 -3.75 -4.85
C LEU A 188 21.92 -4.45 -3.77
N THR A 189 22.01 -3.96 -2.53
CA THR A 189 21.31 -4.48 -1.33
C THR A 189 20.71 -3.34 -0.52
N ILE A 190 19.72 -3.62 0.34
CA ILE A 190 19.00 -2.57 1.09
C ILE A 190 19.94 -1.82 2.03
N ARG A 191 20.83 -2.54 2.75
CA ARG A 191 21.81 -1.90 3.63
C ARG A 191 22.73 -0.90 2.92
N THR A 192 22.96 -1.06 1.62
CA THR A 192 23.80 -0.16 0.82
C THR A 192 23.28 1.28 0.86
N ALA A 193 21.96 1.46 0.87
CA ALA A 193 21.35 2.79 0.95
C ALA A 193 21.61 3.49 2.30
N LEU A 194 21.88 2.71 3.37
CA LEU A 194 22.10 3.21 4.73
C LEU A 194 23.58 3.35 5.10
N THR A 195 24.47 2.77 4.31
CA THR A 195 25.93 2.89 4.46
C THR A 195 26.46 4.32 4.62
N PRO A 196 25.93 5.37 3.96
CA PRO A 196 26.39 6.75 4.17
C PRO A 196 26.16 7.27 5.59
N LEU A 197 25.16 6.74 6.28
CA LEU A 197 24.79 7.16 7.65
C LEU A 197 25.55 6.34 8.69
N PHE A 198 25.70 5.04 8.46
CA PHE A 198 26.21 4.11 9.47
C PHE A 198 27.61 3.53 9.16
N GLY A 199 28.13 3.74 7.96
CA GLY A 199 29.45 3.30 7.52
C GLY A 199 29.70 1.82 7.76
N ARG A 200 30.80 1.50 8.45
CA ARG A 200 31.26 0.13 8.75
C ARG A 200 30.26 -0.71 9.55
N LEU A 201 29.30 -0.10 10.26
CA LEU A 201 28.27 -0.85 10.99
C LEU A 201 27.42 -1.72 10.06
N MET A 202 27.32 -1.36 8.77
CA MET A 202 26.59 -2.14 7.77
C MET A 202 27.30 -3.46 7.36
N ASN A 203 28.58 -3.64 7.69
CA ASN A 203 29.28 -4.92 7.50
C ASN A 203 29.00 -5.92 8.64
N GLY A 204 28.40 -5.45 9.75
CA GLY A 204 28.13 -6.26 10.92
C GLY A 204 26.65 -6.63 11.09
N PHE A 205 26.29 -6.94 12.33
CA PHE A 205 24.94 -7.34 12.71
C PHE A 205 23.86 -6.31 12.33
N ALA A 206 24.16 -5.01 12.43
CA ALA A 206 23.20 -3.96 12.04
C ALA A 206 22.82 -4.05 10.55
N GLY A 207 23.76 -4.36 9.67
CA GLY A 207 23.45 -4.64 8.26
C GLY A 207 22.60 -5.88 8.07
N HIS A 208 22.83 -6.94 8.87
CA HIS A 208 22.01 -8.16 8.82
C HIS A 208 20.56 -7.85 9.20
N VAL A 209 20.34 -7.05 10.25
CA VAL A 209 19.00 -6.62 10.67
C VAL A 209 18.30 -5.87 9.53
N VAL A 210 18.98 -4.92 8.88
CA VAL A 210 18.40 -4.15 7.76
C VAL A 210 17.96 -5.06 6.62
N ASP A 211 18.82 -5.99 6.19
CA ASP A 211 18.47 -6.88 5.08
C ASP A 211 17.39 -7.89 5.47
N VAL A 212 17.41 -8.44 6.69
CA VAL A 212 16.36 -9.33 7.19
C VAL A 212 15.02 -8.60 7.25
N LEU A 213 14.98 -7.36 7.73
CA LEU A 213 13.77 -6.54 7.72
C LEU A 213 13.28 -6.31 6.29
N GLY A 214 14.17 -6.01 5.34
CA GLY A 214 13.83 -5.86 3.93
C GLY A 214 13.23 -7.14 3.33
N VAL A 215 13.79 -8.31 3.63
CA VAL A 215 13.26 -9.61 3.17
C VAL A 215 11.91 -9.91 3.81
N VAL A 216 11.78 -9.79 5.13
CA VAL A 216 10.53 -10.06 5.86
C VAL A 216 9.42 -9.12 5.40
N ALA A 217 9.69 -7.81 5.29
CA ALA A 217 8.72 -6.82 4.82
C ALA A 217 8.25 -7.13 3.39
N THR A 218 9.17 -7.50 2.50
CA THR A 218 8.84 -7.90 1.13
C THR A 218 7.94 -9.13 1.11
N ILE A 219 8.27 -10.17 1.88
CA ILE A 219 7.47 -11.40 1.92
C ILE A 219 6.06 -11.10 2.43
N LEU A 220 5.93 -10.37 3.55
CA LEU A 220 4.64 -10.01 4.12
C LEU A 220 3.80 -9.14 3.16
N GLY A 221 4.41 -8.15 2.51
CA GLY A 221 3.73 -7.34 1.50
C GLY A 221 3.23 -8.18 0.31
N VAL A 222 4.03 -9.16 -0.14
CA VAL A 222 3.66 -10.03 -1.27
C VAL A 222 2.53 -10.98 -0.84
N SER A 223 2.54 -11.45 0.40
CA SER A 223 1.48 -12.30 0.95
C SER A 223 0.10 -11.63 0.89
N VAL A 224 -0.01 -10.33 1.15
CA VAL A 224 -1.27 -9.58 1.02
C VAL A 224 -1.82 -9.66 -0.41
N THR A 225 -0.95 -9.41 -1.39
CA THR A 225 -1.32 -9.43 -2.81
C THR A 225 -1.75 -10.83 -3.26
N ILE A 226 -1.06 -11.88 -2.79
CA ILE A 226 -1.44 -13.28 -3.06
C ILE A 226 -2.79 -13.60 -2.43
N GLY A 227 -3.03 -13.19 -1.18
CA GLY A 227 -4.30 -13.41 -0.48
C GLY A 227 -5.48 -12.83 -1.25
N PHE A 228 -5.40 -11.55 -1.64
CA PHE A 228 -6.43 -10.90 -2.45
C PHE A 228 -6.59 -11.54 -3.84
N GLY A 229 -5.49 -11.97 -4.47
CA GLY A 229 -5.55 -12.65 -5.78
C GLY A 229 -6.25 -13.99 -5.74
N VAL A 230 -6.00 -14.78 -4.69
CA VAL A 230 -6.68 -16.06 -4.49
C VAL A 230 -8.15 -15.83 -4.18
N SER A 231 -8.48 -14.84 -3.33
CA SER A 231 -9.85 -14.43 -3.05
C SER A 231 -10.61 -14.05 -4.33
N GLN A 232 -10.04 -13.15 -5.12
CA GLN A 232 -10.64 -12.69 -6.38
C GLN A 232 -10.78 -13.81 -7.41
N PHE A 233 -9.83 -14.75 -7.45
CA PHE A 233 -9.94 -15.94 -8.29
C PHE A 233 -11.12 -16.82 -7.88
N VAL A 234 -11.28 -17.08 -6.58
CA VAL A 234 -12.41 -17.85 -6.05
C VAL A 234 -13.74 -17.17 -6.36
N ASP A 235 -13.85 -15.86 -6.10
CA ASP A 235 -15.03 -15.06 -6.42
C ASP A 235 -15.37 -15.12 -7.92
N GLY A 236 -14.36 -14.98 -8.79
CA GLY A 236 -14.53 -15.04 -10.24
C GLY A 236 -15.00 -16.41 -10.73
N VAL A 237 -14.44 -17.49 -10.17
CA VAL A 237 -14.89 -18.86 -10.48
C VAL A 237 -16.34 -19.06 -10.04
N TYR A 238 -16.68 -18.64 -8.82
CA TYR A 238 -18.05 -18.71 -8.32
C TYR A 238 -19.02 -17.91 -9.21
N ALA A 239 -18.67 -16.67 -9.58
CA ALA A 239 -19.51 -15.82 -10.42
C ALA A 239 -19.83 -16.44 -11.80
N ILE A 240 -18.92 -17.24 -12.36
CA ILE A 240 -19.10 -17.90 -13.66
C ILE A 240 -19.80 -19.26 -13.53
N THR A 241 -19.46 -20.01 -12.48
CA THR A 241 -19.81 -21.45 -12.39
C THR A 241 -20.88 -21.78 -11.35
N GLY A 242 -21.13 -20.88 -10.39
CA GLY A 242 -22.01 -21.13 -9.26
C GLY A 242 -21.49 -22.18 -8.28
N MET A 243 -20.17 -22.44 -8.23
CA MET A 243 -19.57 -23.44 -7.33
C MET A 243 -19.61 -23.01 -5.86
N GLU A 244 -20.74 -23.25 -5.19
CA GLU A 244 -20.98 -22.87 -3.79
C GLU A 244 -19.98 -23.48 -2.80
N TRP A 245 -19.39 -24.65 -3.08
CA TRP A 245 -18.39 -25.29 -2.19
C TRP A 245 -17.13 -24.43 -1.98
N MET A 246 -16.87 -23.48 -2.87
CA MET A 246 -15.74 -22.55 -2.77
C MET A 246 -16.05 -21.35 -1.87
N MET A 247 -17.32 -21.13 -1.53
CA MET A 247 -17.82 -19.96 -0.81
C MET A 247 -18.25 -20.33 0.62
N ASP A 248 -18.12 -19.39 1.53
CA ASP A 248 -18.83 -19.34 2.79
C ASP A 248 -20.15 -18.58 2.57
N MET A 249 -21.27 -19.26 2.82
CA MET A 249 -22.62 -18.75 2.62
C MET A 249 -23.30 -18.34 3.95
N SER A 250 -22.55 -18.28 5.05
CA SER A 250 -23.09 -17.99 6.39
C SER A 250 -23.42 -16.51 6.64
N GLY A 251 -22.84 -15.59 5.85
CA GLY A 251 -23.08 -14.15 5.96
C GLY A 251 -24.11 -13.60 4.97
N ASP A 252 -24.37 -12.29 5.04
CA ASP A 252 -25.32 -11.59 4.16
C ASP A 252 -24.92 -11.60 2.67
N ALA A 253 -23.62 -11.76 2.40
CA ALA A 253 -23.07 -11.92 1.05
C ALA A 253 -22.12 -13.13 1.02
N PRO A 254 -22.16 -13.96 -0.04
CA PRO A 254 -21.18 -15.01 -0.25
C PRO A 254 -19.75 -14.46 -0.22
N ALA A 255 -18.88 -15.08 0.55
CA ALA A 255 -17.45 -14.72 0.61
C ALA A 255 -16.59 -15.96 0.34
N PRO A 256 -15.35 -15.83 -0.15
CA PRO A 256 -14.46 -16.97 -0.36
C PRO A 256 -14.23 -17.79 0.92
N GLY A 257 -14.67 -19.05 0.89
CA GLY A 257 -14.53 -19.96 2.01
C GLY A 257 -13.11 -20.50 2.14
N THR A 258 -12.74 -21.00 3.32
CA THR A 258 -11.39 -21.54 3.58
C THR A 258 -11.00 -22.64 2.58
N VAL A 259 -11.94 -23.52 2.23
CA VAL A 259 -11.70 -24.62 1.26
C VAL A 259 -11.47 -24.07 -0.14
N GLY A 260 -12.26 -23.08 -0.58
CA GLY A 260 -12.10 -22.41 -1.86
C GLY A 260 -10.75 -21.69 -1.96
N LEU A 261 -10.38 -20.94 -0.92
CA LEU A 261 -9.08 -20.25 -0.85
C LEU A 261 -7.91 -21.23 -0.93
N LEU A 262 -7.94 -22.34 -0.20
CA LEU A 262 -6.89 -23.36 -0.27
C LEU A 262 -6.83 -24.01 -1.66
N ALA A 263 -7.96 -24.37 -2.24
CA ALA A 263 -8.02 -24.96 -3.58
C ALA A 263 -7.47 -23.99 -4.65
N GLY A 264 -7.88 -22.73 -4.62
CA GLY A 264 -7.37 -21.67 -5.50
C GLY A 264 -5.87 -21.45 -5.32
N LEU A 265 -5.39 -21.40 -4.08
CA LEU A 265 -3.96 -21.28 -3.78
C LEU A 265 -3.17 -22.47 -4.32
N PHE A 266 -3.62 -23.71 -4.09
CA PHE A 266 -2.94 -24.90 -4.62
C PHE A 266 -2.92 -24.92 -6.15
N ALA A 267 -4.00 -24.51 -6.80
CA ALA A 267 -4.07 -24.42 -8.26
C ALA A 267 -3.06 -23.37 -8.80
N ILE A 268 -3.10 -22.15 -8.27
CA ILE A 268 -2.22 -21.05 -8.69
C ILE A 268 -0.75 -21.38 -8.40
N MET A 269 -0.44 -21.89 -7.20
CA MET A 269 0.92 -22.28 -6.83
C MET A 269 1.43 -23.45 -7.65
N GLY A 270 0.58 -24.44 -7.94
CA GLY A 270 0.92 -25.56 -8.82
C GLY A 270 1.31 -25.08 -10.23
N LEU A 271 0.49 -24.21 -10.83
CA LEU A 271 0.78 -23.60 -12.13
C LEU A 271 2.06 -22.76 -12.11
N SER A 272 2.28 -22.00 -11.03
CA SER A 272 3.50 -21.20 -10.83
C SER A 272 4.76 -22.06 -10.72
N ILE A 273 4.71 -23.18 -9.97
CA ILE A 273 5.83 -24.13 -9.85
C ILE A 273 6.14 -24.77 -11.21
N ILE A 274 5.12 -25.22 -11.94
CA ILE A 274 5.31 -25.79 -13.29
C ILE A 274 5.97 -24.76 -14.22
N SER A 275 5.53 -23.50 -14.16
CA SER A 275 6.12 -22.39 -14.92
C SER A 275 7.60 -22.15 -14.52
N ALA A 276 7.92 -22.15 -13.24
CA ALA A 276 9.28 -21.94 -12.76
C ALA A 276 10.22 -23.09 -13.19
N VAL A 277 9.76 -24.34 -13.07
CA VAL A 277 10.55 -25.55 -13.38
C VAL A 277 10.72 -25.75 -14.89
N SER A 278 9.78 -25.32 -15.72
CA SER A 278 9.88 -25.37 -17.19
C SER A 278 10.89 -24.38 -17.80
N GLY A 279 11.56 -23.60 -16.95
CA GLY A 279 12.61 -22.65 -17.32
C GLY A 279 12.13 -21.22 -17.09
N VAL A 280 12.51 -20.67 -15.93
CA VAL A 280 12.14 -19.33 -15.44
C VAL A 280 12.20 -18.25 -16.52
N GLY A 281 13.21 -18.25 -17.38
CA GLY A 281 13.34 -17.25 -18.45
C GLY A 281 12.27 -17.32 -19.55
N ARG A 282 11.82 -18.52 -19.95
CA ARG A 282 10.78 -18.68 -20.99
C ARG A 282 9.38 -18.59 -20.37
N GLY A 283 9.15 -19.24 -19.23
CA GLY A 283 7.86 -19.26 -18.55
C GLY A 283 7.41 -17.87 -18.11
N VAL A 284 8.30 -17.11 -17.44
CA VAL A 284 7.99 -15.74 -16.99
C VAL A 284 7.73 -14.81 -18.19
N LYS A 285 8.51 -14.93 -19.26
CA LYS A 285 8.29 -14.11 -20.47
C LYS A 285 6.95 -14.40 -21.13
N TYR A 286 6.57 -15.67 -21.26
CA TYR A 286 5.28 -16.05 -21.85
C TYR A 286 4.10 -15.57 -21.00
N LEU A 287 4.14 -15.82 -19.69
CA LEU A 287 3.10 -15.39 -18.76
C LEU A 287 2.98 -13.86 -18.72
N SER A 288 4.10 -13.13 -18.74
CA SER A 288 4.12 -11.67 -18.79
C SER A 288 3.48 -11.14 -20.06
N ASN A 289 3.77 -11.75 -21.22
CA ASN A 289 3.16 -11.33 -22.49
C ASN A 289 1.65 -11.64 -22.52
N LEU A 290 1.25 -12.82 -22.02
CA LEU A 290 -0.17 -13.20 -21.91
C LEU A 290 -0.92 -12.23 -21.00
N ASN A 291 -0.37 -11.91 -19.83
CA ASN A 291 -0.95 -10.94 -18.90
C ASN A 291 -1.16 -9.58 -19.57
N LEU A 292 -0.16 -9.10 -20.32
CA LEU A 292 -0.26 -7.83 -21.05
C LEU A 292 -1.36 -7.87 -22.12
N VAL A 293 -1.47 -8.96 -22.89
CA VAL A 293 -2.53 -9.13 -23.89
C VAL A 293 -3.91 -9.17 -23.22
N LEU A 294 -4.09 -9.94 -22.15
CA LEU A 294 -5.37 -10.02 -21.41
C LEU A 294 -5.74 -8.67 -20.78
N SER A 295 -4.76 -7.94 -20.25
CA SER A 295 -4.97 -6.60 -19.70
C SER A 295 -5.41 -5.61 -20.79
N LEU A 296 -4.82 -5.69 -21.99
CA LEU A 296 -5.24 -4.88 -23.13
C LEU A 296 -6.65 -5.24 -23.60
N ILE A 297 -7.01 -6.53 -23.64
CA ILE A 297 -8.39 -6.96 -23.96
C ILE A 297 -9.37 -6.38 -22.94
N LEU A 298 -9.08 -6.50 -21.64
CA LEU A 298 -9.91 -5.95 -20.59
C LEU A 298 -10.08 -4.44 -20.71
N LEU A 299 -8.98 -3.71 -20.95
CA LEU A 299 -9.01 -2.27 -21.16
C LEU A 299 -9.87 -1.90 -22.38
N LEU A 300 -9.69 -2.58 -23.51
CA LEU A 300 -10.48 -2.36 -24.72
C LEU A 300 -11.96 -2.65 -24.50
N THR A 301 -12.30 -3.67 -23.70
CA THR A 301 -13.68 -3.93 -23.31
C THR A 301 -14.30 -2.74 -22.58
N PHE A 302 -13.60 -2.12 -21.62
CA PHE A 302 -14.11 -0.93 -20.95
C PHE A 302 -14.17 0.30 -21.85
N VAL A 303 -13.24 0.44 -22.80
CA VAL A 303 -13.25 1.54 -23.79
C VAL A 303 -14.45 1.43 -24.73
N VAL A 304 -14.79 0.22 -25.19
CA VAL A 304 -15.85 -0.01 -26.19
C VAL A 304 -17.23 -0.13 -25.53
N PHE A 305 -17.34 -0.85 -24.42
CA PHE A 305 -18.61 -1.19 -23.77
C PHE A 305 -18.89 -0.37 -22.51
N GLY A 306 -17.88 0.30 -21.95
CA GLY A 306 -18.03 1.17 -20.78
C GLY A 306 -18.32 2.63 -21.15
N SER A 307 -18.52 3.46 -20.13
CA SER A 307 -18.70 4.91 -20.31
C SER A 307 -17.35 5.61 -20.47
N PHE A 308 -16.68 5.38 -21.61
CA PHE A 308 -15.32 5.86 -21.84
C PHE A 308 -15.17 7.37 -21.70
N MET A 309 -16.10 8.14 -22.27
CA MET A 309 -16.04 9.60 -22.19
C MET A 309 -16.15 10.08 -20.74
N PHE A 310 -17.11 9.53 -19.97
CA PHE A 310 -17.24 9.82 -18.55
C PHE A 310 -15.99 9.44 -17.75
N ALA A 311 -15.40 8.27 -18.04
CA ALA A 311 -14.18 7.82 -17.36
C ALA A 311 -13.01 8.78 -17.63
N MET A 312 -12.82 9.21 -18.88
CA MET A 312 -11.74 10.13 -19.25
C MET A 312 -11.96 11.55 -18.71
N THR A 313 -13.20 12.06 -18.70
CA THR A 313 -13.50 13.38 -18.12
C THR A 313 -13.31 13.36 -16.61
N THR A 314 -13.77 12.29 -15.93
CA THR A 314 -13.60 12.10 -14.48
C THR A 314 -12.14 11.96 -14.11
N TYR A 315 -11.37 11.17 -14.89
CA TYR A 315 -9.93 11.05 -14.70
C TYR A 315 -9.23 12.41 -14.76
N ALA A 316 -9.51 13.21 -15.78
CA ALA A 316 -8.88 14.51 -15.95
C ALA A 316 -9.26 15.51 -14.84
N SER A 317 -10.56 15.60 -14.51
CA SER A 317 -11.04 16.54 -13.48
C SER A 317 -10.55 16.15 -12.09
N ALA A 318 -10.59 14.87 -11.73
CA ALA A 318 -10.11 14.39 -10.45
C ALA A 318 -8.59 14.44 -10.34
N PHE A 319 -7.85 14.28 -11.44
CA PHE A 319 -6.40 14.47 -11.45
C PHE A 319 -6.05 15.93 -11.14
N VAL A 320 -6.69 16.90 -11.80
CA VAL A 320 -6.48 18.33 -11.51
C VAL A 320 -6.84 18.63 -10.06
N ASP A 321 -7.98 18.14 -9.58
CA ASP A 321 -8.42 18.31 -8.20
C ASP A 321 -7.40 17.75 -7.19
N TYR A 322 -6.84 16.56 -7.45
CA TYR A 322 -5.75 15.99 -6.67
C TYR A 322 -4.49 16.88 -6.66
N ILE A 323 -4.09 17.43 -7.81
CA ILE A 323 -2.93 18.35 -7.88
C ILE A 323 -3.18 19.61 -7.06
N LEU A 324 -4.38 20.18 -7.11
CA LEU A 324 -4.75 21.37 -6.33
C LEU A 324 -4.71 21.11 -4.82
N HIS A 325 -5.07 19.89 -4.40
CA HIS A 325 -5.05 19.47 -3.00
C HIS A 325 -3.76 18.76 -2.60
N PHE A 326 -2.74 18.71 -3.47
CA PHE A 326 -1.57 17.86 -3.26
C PHE A 326 -0.88 18.12 -1.91
N THR A 327 -0.64 19.40 -1.59
CA THR A 327 0.01 19.81 -0.34
C THR A 327 -0.84 19.49 0.90
N SER A 328 -2.15 19.71 0.85
CA SER A 328 -3.01 19.41 1.99
C SER A 328 -3.10 17.90 2.23
N LEU A 329 -3.15 17.10 1.16
CA LEU A 329 -3.12 15.64 1.28
C LEU A 329 -1.76 15.12 1.77
N SER A 330 -0.66 15.80 1.44
CA SER A 330 0.70 15.45 1.89
C SER A 330 0.93 15.66 3.39
N PHE A 331 0.26 16.62 4.01
CA PHE A 331 0.56 17.06 5.39
C PHE A 331 -0.67 17.16 6.31
N GLY A 332 -1.86 16.87 5.79
CA GLY A 332 -3.13 16.88 6.52
C GLY A 332 -3.37 15.57 7.27
N ALA A 333 -2.62 15.36 8.36
CA ALA A 333 -2.84 14.23 9.24
C ALA A 333 -4.00 14.51 10.21
N TYR A 334 -4.94 13.57 10.30
CA TYR A 334 -5.96 13.53 11.34
C TYR A 334 -5.41 12.85 12.60
N GLY A 335 -5.87 13.30 13.76
CA GLY A 335 -5.49 12.75 15.07
C GLY A 335 -6.67 12.06 15.75
N PRO A 336 -6.42 11.08 16.64
CA PRO A 336 -7.48 10.42 17.38
C PRO A 336 -8.15 11.40 18.35
N GLN A 337 -9.47 11.23 18.54
CA GLN A 337 -10.27 11.96 19.51
C GLN A 337 -10.43 11.11 20.77
N SER A 338 -10.05 11.66 21.92
CA SER A 338 -10.24 10.96 23.19
C SER A 338 -11.73 10.88 23.56
N PRO A 339 -12.14 9.91 24.39
CA PRO A 339 -13.51 9.87 24.91
C PRO A 339 -13.91 11.16 25.64
N ALA A 340 -12.96 11.77 26.36
CA ALA A 340 -13.19 13.02 27.08
C ALA A 340 -13.40 14.20 26.13
N ASP A 341 -12.61 14.30 25.06
CA ASP A 341 -12.76 15.36 24.06
C ASP A 341 -14.08 15.23 23.29
N PHE A 342 -14.49 13.99 22.98
CA PHE A 342 -15.80 13.72 22.40
C PHE A 342 -16.92 14.17 23.34
N ALA A 343 -16.89 13.73 24.60
CA ALA A 343 -17.90 14.09 25.60
C ALA A 343 -17.96 15.62 25.84
N ALA A 344 -16.81 16.30 25.82
CA ALA A 344 -16.73 17.76 25.97
C ALA A 344 -17.30 18.52 24.76
N ALA A 345 -17.35 17.90 23.58
CA ALA A 345 -17.89 18.49 22.36
C ALA A 345 -19.41 18.27 22.20
N LEU A 346 -20.05 17.52 23.11
CA LEU A 346 -21.48 17.22 23.03
C LEU A 346 -22.36 18.41 23.47
N PRO A 347 -23.55 18.56 22.87
CA PRO A 347 -24.62 19.37 23.43
C PRO A 347 -24.96 18.96 24.87
N ALA A 348 -25.46 19.89 25.68
CA ALA A 348 -25.77 19.64 27.09
C ALA A 348 -26.80 18.52 27.27
N GLU A 349 -27.76 18.42 26.35
CA GLU A 349 -28.80 17.39 26.33
C GLU A 349 -28.26 15.98 25.99
N ALA A 350 -27.16 15.91 25.22
CA ALA A 350 -26.51 14.67 24.81
C ALA A 350 -25.43 14.20 25.80
N ALA A 351 -24.88 15.12 26.60
CA ALA A 351 -23.78 14.84 27.52
C ALA A 351 -24.01 13.65 28.48
N PRO A 352 -25.21 13.42 29.05
CA PRO A 352 -25.48 12.26 29.90
C PRO A 352 -25.37 10.91 29.16
N TYR A 353 -25.49 10.92 27.83
CA TYR A 353 -25.51 9.73 26.98
C TYR A 353 -24.21 9.55 26.19
N ALA A 354 -23.13 10.23 26.56
CA ALA A 354 -21.88 10.26 25.80
C ALA A 354 -21.37 8.87 25.41
N ASP A 355 -21.36 7.91 26.34
CA ASP A 355 -20.89 6.54 26.09
C ASP A 355 -21.77 5.79 25.09
N ALA A 356 -23.10 5.96 25.17
CA ALA A 356 -24.05 5.34 24.26
C ALA A 356 -23.97 5.94 22.85
N LEU A 357 -23.72 7.24 22.74
CA LEU A 357 -23.68 7.97 21.47
C LEU A 357 -22.35 7.78 20.73
N ARG A 358 -21.24 7.62 21.46
CA ARG A 358 -19.88 7.64 20.90
C ARG A 358 -19.65 6.59 19.83
N GLY A 359 -20.10 5.35 20.04
CA GLY A 359 -19.82 4.24 19.13
C GLY A 359 -20.30 4.52 17.70
N GLY A 360 -21.56 4.93 17.55
CA GLY A 360 -22.13 5.27 16.24
C GLY A 360 -21.64 6.63 15.72
N ALA A 361 -21.52 7.65 16.58
CA ALA A 361 -21.08 8.98 16.17
C ALA A 361 -19.62 9.01 15.69
N THR A 362 -18.76 8.12 16.16
CA THR A 362 -17.34 8.09 15.81
C THR A 362 -16.96 7.01 14.78
N ASN A 363 -17.95 6.31 14.21
CA ASN A 363 -17.71 5.25 13.23
C ASN A 363 -17.32 5.81 11.85
N ALA A 364 -16.09 5.56 11.39
CA ALA A 364 -15.57 5.99 10.09
C ALA A 364 -16.31 5.40 8.86
N TRP A 365 -17.01 4.28 9.04
CA TRP A 365 -17.80 3.61 8.00
C TRP A 365 -19.30 3.77 8.21
N GLY A 366 -19.71 4.57 9.20
CA GLY A 366 -21.11 4.83 9.50
C GLY A 366 -21.70 5.93 8.64
N SER A 367 -23.02 6.09 8.76
CA SER A 367 -23.77 7.24 8.26
C SER A 367 -24.58 7.85 9.40
N PHE A 368 -25.08 9.07 9.19
CA PHE A 368 -25.97 9.70 10.17
C PHE A 368 -27.25 8.88 10.39
N ASP A 369 -27.85 8.35 9.33
CA ASP A 369 -29.03 7.49 9.43
C ASP A 369 -28.72 6.16 10.15
N GLY A 370 -27.55 5.58 9.88
CA GLY A 370 -27.07 4.38 10.58
C GLY A 370 -26.81 4.65 12.07
N PHE A 371 -26.25 5.82 12.39
CA PHE A 371 -26.10 6.28 13.78
C PHE A 371 -27.46 6.39 14.46
N LYS A 372 -28.43 7.11 13.87
CA LYS A 372 -29.77 7.29 14.45
C LYS A 372 -30.50 5.97 14.65
N SER A 373 -30.53 5.13 13.63
CA SER A 373 -31.25 3.84 13.67
C SER A 373 -30.62 2.82 14.61
N GLY A 374 -29.32 2.96 14.90
CA GLY A 374 -28.61 2.15 15.88
C GLY A 374 -28.73 2.60 17.34
N LEU A 375 -29.41 3.72 17.62
CA LEU A 375 -29.63 4.19 18.99
C LEU A 375 -30.76 3.42 19.67
N GLU A 376 -30.57 3.13 20.96
CA GLU A 376 -31.57 2.49 21.81
C GLU A 376 -31.81 3.33 23.07
N GLY A 377 -32.97 3.11 23.71
CA GLY A 377 -33.31 3.76 24.99
C GLY A 377 -33.50 5.28 24.91
N GLU A 378 -33.18 5.97 25.98
CA GLU A 378 -33.41 7.42 26.13
C GLU A 378 -32.53 8.26 25.19
N ALA A 379 -31.38 7.75 24.76
CA ALA A 379 -30.52 8.40 23.77
C ALA A 379 -31.19 8.50 22.38
N ALA A 380 -32.05 7.53 22.03
CA ALA A 380 -32.82 7.55 20.78
C ALA A 380 -33.97 8.58 20.80
N ALA A 381 -34.37 9.06 21.98
CA ALA A 381 -35.44 10.05 22.13
C ALA A 381 -34.93 11.51 22.04
N LEU A 382 -33.62 11.71 21.88
CA LEU A 382 -33.04 13.03 21.63
C LEU A 382 -33.57 13.62 20.31
N SER A 383 -33.67 14.95 20.25
CA SER A 383 -34.13 15.60 19.02
C SER A 383 -33.12 15.42 17.88
N ASP A 384 -33.63 15.46 16.65
CA ASP A 384 -32.80 15.34 15.44
C ASP A 384 -31.66 16.36 15.40
N ASP A 385 -31.89 17.59 15.87
CA ASP A 385 -30.86 18.63 15.95
C ASP A 385 -29.74 18.27 16.94
N VAL A 386 -30.10 17.70 18.11
CA VAL A 386 -29.12 17.25 19.11
C VAL A 386 -28.35 16.04 18.60
N LEU A 387 -29.01 15.12 17.91
CA LEU A 387 -28.37 13.97 17.28
C LEU A 387 -27.43 14.39 16.14
N ALA A 388 -27.82 15.38 15.32
CA ALA A 388 -26.98 15.93 14.27
C ALA A 388 -25.73 16.61 14.84
N ALA A 389 -25.88 17.41 15.89
CA ALA A 389 -24.75 18.04 16.58
C ALA A 389 -23.83 17.00 17.27
N THR A 390 -24.42 15.96 17.86
CA THR A 390 -23.68 14.83 18.44
C THR A 390 -22.88 14.07 17.38
N TYR A 391 -23.49 13.83 16.21
CA TYR A 391 -22.80 13.20 15.10
C TYR A 391 -21.67 14.09 14.60
N ALA A 392 -21.89 15.40 14.41
CA ALA A 392 -20.84 16.34 14.05
C ALA A 392 -19.67 16.34 15.05
N ALA A 393 -19.94 16.23 16.35
CA ALA A 393 -18.90 16.15 17.39
C ALA A 393 -17.93 14.96 17.24
N GLY A 394 -18.35 13.88 16.56
CA GLY A 394 -17.51 12.71 16.28
C GLY A 394 -16.68 12.80 14.99
N GLU A 395 -16.76 13.90 14.23
CA GLU A 395 -16.11 14.06 12.91
C GLU A 395 -14.62 13.75 12.94
N ALA A 396 -13.89 14.34 13.89
CA ALA A 396 -12.44 14.17 13.99
C ALA A 396 -12.05 12.69 14.12
N GLN A 397 -12.77 11.93 14.93
CA GLN A 397 -12.53 10.50 15.09
C GLN A 397 -12.90 9.69 13.85
N ARG A 398 -13.98 10.07 13.15
CA ARG A 398 -14.34 9.42 11.88
C ARG A 398 -13.27 9.64 10.81
N GLN A 399 -12.80 10.87 10.65
CA GLN A 399 -11.74 11.22 9.69
C GLN A 399 -10.42 10.52 10.03
N PHE A 400 -10.05 10.48 11.32
CA PHE A 400 -8.89 9.73 11.78
C PHE A 400 -9.04 8.23 11.49
N GLY A 401 -10.16 7.61 11.88
CA GLY A 401 -10.42 6.20 11.66
C GLY A 401 -10.41 5.83 10.17
N TRP A 402 -10.93 6.72 9.32
CA TRP A 402 -10.87 6.57 7.87
C TRP A 402 -9.43 6.64 7.35
N GLN A 403 -8.65 7.65 7.77
CA GLN A 403 -7.28 7.86 7.29
C GLN A 403 -6.35 6.74 7.76
N ALA A 404 -6.56 6.25 8.99
CA ALA A 404 -5.90 5.08 9.54
C ALA A 404 -6.23 3.81 8.73
N GLY A 405 -7.51 3.58 8.44
CA GLY A 405 -8.00 2.39 7.74
C GLY A 405 -7.68 2.34 6.24
N TRP A 406 -7.61 3.49 5.56
CA TRP A 406 -7.24 3.57 4.13
C TRP A 406 -5.83 4.08 3.93
N THR A 407 -5.59 5.36 4.17
CA THR A 407 -4.38 6.05 3.74
C THR A 407 -3.12 5.51 4.40
N THR A 408 -3.14 5.34 5.72
CA THR A 408 -2.00 4.80 6.46
C THR A 408 -1.78 3.32 6.18
N PHE A 409 -2.86 2.55 5.98
CA PHE A 409 -2.75 1.19 5.46
C PHE A 409 -2.00 1.14 4.13
N TYR A 410 -2.36 2.00 3.17
CA TYR A 410 -1.64 2.09 1.89
C TYR A 410 -0.18 2.51 2.06
N TRP A 411 0.12 3.50 2.90
CA TRP A 411 1.51 3.89 3.17
C TRP A 411 2.34 2.76 3.76
N ALA A 412 1.80 2.04 4.75
CA ALA A 412 2.47 0.89 5.32
C ALA A 412 2.69 -0.22 4.27
N TRP A 413 1.68 -0.49 3.43
CA TRP A 413 1.79 -1.48 2.36
C TRP A 413 2.86 -1.10 1.32
N TRP A 414 2.83 0.13 0.81
CA TRP A 414 3.80 0.63 -0.18
C TRP A 414 5.22 0.68 0.40
N ILE A 415 5.38 1.07 1.66
CA ILE A 415 6.68 1.03 2.34
C ILE A 415 7.20 -0.42 2.46
N ALA A 416 6.34 -1.37 2.83
CA ALA A 416 6.73 -2.78 2.91
C ALA A 416 7.15 -3.36 1.55
N PHE A 417 6.55 -2.90 0.46
CA PHE A 417 6.88 -3.29 -0.92
C PHE A 417 8.11 -2.58 -1.50
N SER A 418 8.49 -1.46 -0.90
CA SER A 418 9.55 -0.59 -1.40
C SER A 418 10.92 -1.26 -1.59
N PRO A 419 11.38 -2.22 -0.75
CA PRO A 419 12.65 -2.89 -0.99
C PRO A 419 12.66 -3.64 -2.34
N PHE A 420 11.57 -4.33 -2.66
CA PHE A 420 11.44 -5.09 -3.90
C PHE A 420 11.30 -4.18 -5.11
N VAL A 421 10.36 -3.23 -5.07
CA VAL A 421 10.10 -2.33 -6.21
C VAL A 421 11.27 -1.38 -6.41
N GLY A 422 11.87 -0.85 -5.34
CA GLY A 422 13.06 0.00 -5.41
C GLY A 422 14.25 -0.72 -6.02
N LEU A 423 14.48 -1.99 -5.66
CA LEU A 423 15.52 -2.82 -6.27
C LEU A 423 15.29 -3.01 -7.78
N PHE A 424 14.03 -3.28 -8.17
CA PHE A 424 13.65 -3.38 -9.57
C PHE A 424 13.88 -2.07 -10.33
N LEU A 425 13.38 -0.94 -9.79
CA LEU A 425 13.56 0.38 -10.37
C LEU A 425 15.04 0.75 -10.53
N ALA A 426 15.87 0.40 -9.54
CA ALA A 426 17.30 0.60 -9.65
C ALA A 426 17.89 -0.19 -10.83
N ARG A 427 17.60 -1.50 -10.91
CA ARG A 427 18.11 -2.38 -11.98
C ARG A 427 17.82 -1.89 -13.38
N ILE A 428 16.62 -1.39 -13.64
CA ILE A 428 16.25 -0.93 -14.98
C ILE A 428 16.72 0.51 -15.27
N SER A 429 17.23 1.24 -14.28
CA SER A 429 17.54 2.68 -14.39
C SER A 429 19.03 3.01 -14.47
N ARG A 430 19.89 2.01 -14.72
CA ARG A 430 21.33 2.23 -14.87
C ARG A 430 21.64 3.20 -16.02
N GLY A 431 22.51 4.17 -15.75
CA GLY A 431 22.94 5.18 -16.73
C GLY A 431 21.91 6.28 -17.01
N ARG A 432 20.79 6.32 -16.28
CA ARG A 432 19.80 7.40 -16.37
C ARG A 432 20.18 8.57 -15.46
N SER A 433 19.68 9.76 -15.80
CA SER A 433 19.72 10.90 -14.90
C SER A 433 18.80 10.69 -13.71
N VAL A 434 19.08 11.41 -12.62
CA VAL A 434 18.21 11.44 -11.42
C VAL A 434 16.83 12.04 -11.73
N ARG A 435 16.77 13.05 -12.60
CA ARG A 435 15.52 13.55 -13.19
C ARG A 435 15.07 12.60 -14.28
#